data_AF-A0A843IU86-F1
#
_entry.id   AF-A0A843IU86-F1
#
_cell.length_a   1.000
_cell.length_b   1.000
_cell.length_c   1.000
_cell.angle_alpha   90.00
_cell.angle_beta   90.00
_cell.angle_gamma   90.00
#
_symmetry.space_group_name_H-M   'P 1'
#
loop_
_entity.id
_entity.type
_entity.pdbx_description
1 polymer ?
#
loop_
_entity_poly.entity_id
_entity_poly.type
_entity_poly.pdbx_seq_one_letter_code
_entity_poly.pdbx_strand_id
1 'polypeptide(L)'
;ESIRIALRYNGFSPEIIDTNLDDWQAIRFKVEETFFRIDTSRLPLLTLETGFRMDKEEDVELMERAAREVTAGIFVGKANVLRGEEESAVVFQAEFIADSYLYFRDNFKEYLNIVIETHKRFYETYENLKEEKKKELDQVDRVINQVRSGVETKKVMS
;
A
#
# COMPACT_ATOMS: atom_id res chain seq x y z
N GLU A 1 -3.00 -30.66 7.00
CA GLU A 1 -3.96 -29.56 6.74
C GLU A 1 -3.25 -28.47 5.96
N SER A 2 -3.96 -27.64 5.17
CA SER A 2 -3.36 -26.69 4.22
C SER A 2 -3.94 -25.30 4.39
N ILE A 3 -3.20 -24.23 4.04
CA ILE A 3 -3.60 -22.81 4.14
C ILE A 3 -5.05 -22.55 3.66
N ARG A 4 -5.53 -23.28 2.65
CA ARG A 4 -6.94 -23.24 2.19
C ARG A 4 -7.97 -23.62 3.26
N ILE A 5 -7.68 -24.63 4.06
CA ILE A 5 -8.54 -25.04 5.17
C ILE A 5 -8.57 -23.94 6.24
N ALA A 6 -7.47 -23.22 6.45
CA ALA A 6 -7.39 -22.16 7.46
C ALA A 6 -8.23 -20.96 7.02
N LEU A 7 -8.18 -20.61 5.74
CA LEU A 7 -9.04 -19.60 5.15
C LEU A 7 -10.52 -19.96 5.30
N ARG A 8 -10.90 -21.20 4.96
CA ARG A 8 -12.28 -21.68 5.11
C ARG A 8 -12.75 -21.66 6.56
N TYR A 9 -11.89 -22.07 7.50
CA TYR A 9 -12.16 -22.00 8.93
C TYR A 9 -12.45 -20.57 9.39
N ASN A 10 -11.74 -19.60 8.80
CA ASN A 10 -11.94 -18.18 9.08
C ASN A 10 -13.12 -17.55 8.32
N GLY A 11 -13.86 -18.33 7.53
CA GLY A 11 -15.06 -17.88 6.79
C GLY A 11 -14.79 -17.38 5.37
N PHE A 12 -13.58 -17.60 4.82
CA PHE A 12 -13.21 -17.14 3.49
C PHE A 12 -13.22 -18.28 2.45
N SER A 13 -13.60 -17.93 1.22
CA SER A 13 -13.59 -18.85 0.07
C SER A 13 -12.30 -18.69 -0.72
N PRO A 14 -11.36 -19.65 -0.68
CA PRO A 14 -10.12 -19.57 -1.43
C PRO A 14 -10.33 -19.92 -2.92
N GLU A 15 -9.77 -19.10 -3.79
CA GLU A 15 -9.62 -19.28 -5.22
C GLU A 15 -8.17 -19.63 -5.55
N ILE A 16 -7.96 -20.66 -6.38
CA ILE A 16 -6.61 -21.03 -6.84
C ILE A 16 -6.34 -20.26 -8.12
N ILE A 17 -5.28 -19.45 -8.11
CA ILE A 17 -4.91 -18.58 -9.24
C ILE A 17 -3.76 -19.15 -10.09
N ASP A 18 -2.98 -20.09 -9.54
CA ASP A 18 -1.94 -20.78 -10.29
C ASP A 18 -2.02 -22.28 -10.04
N THR A 19 -2.19 -23.03 -11.13
CA THR A 19 -2.31 -24.49 -11.14
C THR A 19 -1.11 -25.17 -11.79
N ASN A 20 -0.07 -24.41 -12.18
CA ASN A 20 1.15 -25.02 -12.69
C ASN A 20 1.90 -25.70 -11.53
N LEU A 21 1.76 -27.02 -11.56
CA LEU A 21 2.33 -28.01 -10.66
C LEU A 21 3.86 -27.85 -10.61
N ASP A 22 4.37 -27.30 -9.51
CA ASP A 22 5.14 -28.12 -8.55
C ASP A 22 5.69 -27.37 -7.33
N ASP A 23 5.68 -26.03 -7.25
CA ASP A 23 6.29 -25.37 -6.07
C ASP A 23 5.60 -24.09 -5.51
N TRP A 24 4.59 -23.48 -6.16
CA TRP A 24 4.17 -22.10 -5.82
C TRP A 24 2.64 -21.93 -5.85
N GLN A 25 1.96 -22.12 -4.71
CA GLN A 25 0.50 -21.94 -4.61
C GLN A 25 0.16 -20.54 -4.11
N ALA A 26 -0.03 -19.58 -5.02
CA ALA A 26 -0.75 -18.37 -4.67
C ALA A 26 -2.22 -18.71 -4.40
N ILE A 27 -2.75 -18.33 -3.25
CA ILE A 27 -4.16 -18.51 -2.90
C ILE A 27 -4.81 -17.14 -2.85
N ARG A 28 -5.82 -16.91 -3.69
CA ARG A 28 -6.62 -15.68 -3.67
C ARG A 28 -7.85 -15.88 -2.81
N PHE A 29 -8.34 -14.81 -2.20
CA PHE A 29 -9.66 -14.76 -1.59
C PHE A 29 -10.17 -13.33 -1.62
N LYS A 30 -11.47 -13.16 -1.34
CA LYS A 30 -12.12 -11.86 -1.25
C LYS A 30 -12.45 -11.50 0.19
N VAL A 31 -12.32 -10.22 0.48
CA VAL A 31 -12.95 -9.54 1.62
C VAL A 31 -13.74 -8.40 1.02
N GLU A 32 -15.07 -8.47 1.10
CA GLU A 32 -15.96 -7.57 0.37
C GLU A 32 -15.60 -7.55 -1.14
N GLU A 33 -15.34 -6.39 -1.72
CA GLU A 33 -14.91 -6.23 -3.11
C GLU A 33 -13.38 -6.26 -3.31
N THR A 34 -12.61 -6.36 -2.23
CA THR A 34 -11.15 -6.33 -2.29
C THR A 34 -10.59 -7.75 -2.37
N PHE A 35 -9.69 -7.96 -3.32
CA PHE A 35 -8.97 -9.22 -3.45
C PHE A 35 -7.68 -9.20 -2.64
N PHE A 36 -7.43 -10.31 -1.96
CA PHE A 36 -6.20 -10.58 -1.24
C PHE A 36 -5.56 -11.85 -1.80
N ARG A 37 -4.25 -11.93 -1.68
CA ARG A 37 -3.44 -13.08 -2.06
C ARG A 37 -2.57 -13.51 -0.89
N ILE A 38 -2.47 -14.81 -0.68
CA ILE A 38 -1.44 -15.41 0.16
C ILE A 38 -0.43 -16.07 -0.77
N ASP A 39 0.80 -15.62 -0.68
CA ASP A 39 1.95 -16.26 -1.32
C ASP A 39 2.55 -17.32 -0.38
N THR A 40 2.57 -18.57 -0.83
CA THR A 40 3.15 -19.70 -0.10
C THR A 40 4.45 -20.23 -0.73
N SER A 41 5.05 -19.51 -1.69
CA SER A 41 6.27 -19.94 -2.38
C SER A 41 7.51 -19.98 -1.50
N ARG A 42 7.50 -19.26 -0.36
CA ARG A 42 8.68 -19.05 0.50
C ARG A 42 8.54 -19.66 1.89
N LEU A 43 7.79 -20.77 2.02
CA LEU A 43 7.59 -21.44 3.31
C LEU A 43 8.92 -21.65 4.06
N PRO A 44 8.95 -21.44 5.41
CA PRO A 44 7.81 -21.18 6.29
C PRO A 44 7.33 -19.71 6.31
N LEU A 45 7.94 -18.83 5.51
CA LEU A 45 7.48 -17.45 5.38
C LEU A 45 6.26 -17.39 4.46
N LEU A 46 5.20 -16.78 4.96
CA LEU A 46 3.99 -16.49 4.21
C LEU A 46 3.84 -14.99 4.04
N THR A 47 3.39 -14.58 2.86
CA THR A 47 3.08 -13.18 2.57
C THR A 47 1.59 -13.07 2.30
N LEU A 48 0.88 -12.29 3.10
CA LEU A 48 -0.48 -11.85 2.79
C LEU A 48 -0.39 -10.47 2.14
N GLU A 49 -0.97 -10.31 0.96
CA GLU A 49 -0.89 -9.08 0.20
C GLU A 49 -2.23 -8.68 -0.45
N THR A 50 -2.37 -7.38 -0.67
CA THR A 50 -3.37 -6.80 -1.58
C THR A 50 -2.69 -5.65 -2.34
N GLY A 51 -3.20 -5.30 -3.52
CA GLY A 51 -2.59 -4.25 -4.33
C GLY A 51 -3.60 -3.51 -5.18
N PHE A 52 -3.29 -2.26 -5.46
CA PHE A 52 -4.12 -1.34 -6.23
C PHE A 52 -3.29 -0.74 -7.36
N ARG A 53 -3.88 -0.70 -8.55
CA ARG A 53 -3.31 0.01 -9.68
C ARG A 53 -3.41 1.50 -9.42
N MET A 54 -2.37 2.23 -9.79
CA MET A 54 -2.33 3.68 -9.67
C MET A 54 -2.94 4.32 -10.90
N ASP A 55 -3.71 5.38 -10.68
CA ASP A 55 -4.15 6.25 -11.76
C ASP A 55 -2.96 7.06 -12.31
N LYS A 56 -2.97 7.34 -13.62
CA LYS A 56 -1.87 8.03 -14.31
C LYS A 56 -1.61 9.46 -13.82
N GLU A 57 -2.57 10.05 -13.12
CA GLU A 57 -2.49 11.43 -12.61
C GLU A 57 -1.87 11.52 -11.21
N GLU A 58 -1.67 10.39 -10.53
CA GLU A 58 -1.18 10.37 -9.17
C GLU A 58 0.34 10.60 -9.08
N ASP A 59 0.76 11.26 -8.00
CA ASP A 59 2.16 11.62 -7.77
C ASP A 59 2.93 10.44 -7.17
N VAL A 60 3.66 9.73 -8.03
CA VAL A 60 4.44 8.54 -7.66
C VAL A 60 5.47 8.83 -6.57
N GLU A 61 6.09 10.01 -6.56
CA GLU A 61 7.12 10.34 -5.56
C GLU A 61 6.49 10.55 -4.17
N LEU A 62 5.32 11.18 -4.11
CA LEU A 62 4.56 11.29 -2.86
C LEU A 62 4.07 9.93 -2.37
N MET A 63 3.65 9.04 -3.28
CA MET A 63 3.28 7.67 -2.91
C MET A 63 4.48 6.87 -2.37
N GLU A 64 5.66 6.99 -2.98
CA GLU A 64 6.87 6.36 -2.46
C GLU A 64 7.26 6.92 -1.07
N ARG A 65 7.05 8.21 -0.85
CA ARG A 65 7.22 8.82 0.47
C ARG A 65 6.22 8.25 1.47
N ALA A 66 4.93 8.21 1.15
CA ALA A 66 3.89 7.63 2.00
C ALA A 66 4.19 6.16 2.33
N ALA A 67 4.60 5.37 1.33
CA ALA A 67 4.96 3.97 1.51
C ALA A 67 6.10 3.79 2.51
N ARG A 68 7.15 4.62 2.43
CA ARG A 68 8.27 4.61 3.39
C ARG A 68 7.84 5.02 4.79
N GLU A 69 7.03 6.07 4.94
CA GLU A 69 6.55 6.55 6.24
C GLU A 69 5.67 5.51 6.95
N VAL A 70 4.74 4.88 6.23
CA VAL A 70 3.87 3.84 6.79
C VAL A 70 4.64 2.57 7.15
N THR A 71 5.54 2.14 6.27
CA THR A 71 6.38 0.95 6.53
C THR A 71 7.31 1.16 7.73
N ALA A 72 7.78 2.38 7.97
CA ALA A 72 8.55 2.71 9.17
C ALA A 72 7.69 2.69 10.45
N GLY A 73 6.40 3.02 10.34
CA GLY A 73 5.46 3.10 11.47
C GLY A 73 4.77 1.78 11.84
N ILE A 74 4.73 0.78 10.95
CA ILE A 74 4.12 -0.53 11.20
C ILE A 74 5.17 -1.61 11.04
N PHE A 75 5.59 -2.23 12.15
CA PHE A 75 6.71 -3.19 12.14
C PHE A 75 6.52 -4.40 11.20
N VAL A 76 5.27 -4.84 10.97
CA VAL A 76 4.96 -6.05 10.18
C VAL A 76 4.32 -5.72 8.83
N GLY A 77 3.70 -4.55 8.71
CA GLY A 77 3.00 -4.09 7.51
C GLY A 77 3.95 -3.31 6.61
N LYS A 78 4.03 -3.69 5.34
CA LYS A 78 4.86 -3.03 4.33
C LYS A 78 3.98 -2.50 3.21
N ALA A 79 4.31 -1.31 2.74
CA ALA A 79 3.76 -0.72 1.52
C ALA A 79 4.89 -0.60 0.50
N ASN A 80 4.69 -1.09 -0.72
CA ASN A 80 5.66 -1.04 -1.80
C ASN A 80 5.03 -0.42 -3.04
N VAL A 81 5.71 0.53 -3.66
CA VAL A 81 5.31 1.08 -4.97
C VAL A 81 6.06 0.31 -6.05
N LEU A 82 5.31 -0.30 -6.96
CA LEU A 82 5.84 -1.00 -8.14
C LEU A 82 5.69 -0.06 -9.33
N ARG A 83 6.83 0.41 -9.88
CA ARG A 83 6.84 1.19 -11.11
C ARG A 83 6.85 0.25 -12.31
N GLY A 84 5.79 0.26 -13.11
CA GLY A 84 5.76 -0.38 -14.42
C GLY A 84 5.89 0.65 -15.53
N GLU A 85 6.30 0.21 -16.72
CA GLU A 85 6.42 1.06 -17.91
C GLU A 85 5.06 1.62 -18.35
N GLU A 86 4.00 0.82 -18.23
CA GLU A 86 2.64 1.22 -18.60
C GLU A 86 1.81 1.66 -17.39
N GLU A 87 2.04 1.03 -16.24
CA GLU A 87 1.23 1.24 -15.04
C GLU A 87 2.04 1.03 -13.77
N SER A 88 1.82 1.92 -12.80
CA SER A 88 2.35 1.75 -11.45
C SER A 88 1.29 1.13 -10.53
N ALA A 89 1.71 0.48 -9.46
CA ALA A 89 0.82 -0.09 -8.46
C ALA A 89 1.38 0.10 -7.05
N VAL A 90 0.50 0.10 -6.06
CA VAL A 90 0.89 0.01 -4.64
C VAL A 90 0.46 -1.34 -4.11
N VAL A 91 1.39 -2.05 -3.47
CA VAL A 91 1.15 -3.34 -2.83
C VAL A 91 1.32 -3.19 -1.33
N PHE A 92 0.34 -3.66 -0.58
CA PHE A 92 0.33 -3.72 0.87
C PHE A 92 0.46 -5.17 1.29
N GLN A 93 1.43 -5.45 2.16
CA GLN A 93 1.71 -6.82 2.57
C GLN A 93 2.07 -6.95 4.04
N ALA A 94 1.81 -8.12 4.60
CA ALA A 94 2.33 -8.57 5.87
C ALA A 94 3.05 -9.89 5.67
N GLU A 95 4.26 -9.99 6.21
CA GLU A 95 5.07 -11.22 6.20
C GLU A 95 5.04 -11.86 7.59
N PHE A 96 4.79 -13.17 7.64
CA PHE A 96 4.71 -13.89 8.90
C PHE A 96 5.30 -15.29 8.76
N ILE A 97 5.92 -15.75 9.86
CA ILE A 97 6.43 -17.11 9.96
C ILE A 97 5.27 -18.01 10.37
N ALA A 98 4.97 -19.00 9.54
CA ALA A 98 4.04 -20.05 9.88
C ALA A 98 4.79 -21.29 10.34
N ASP A 99 5.12 -21.33 11.64
CA ASP A 99 5.70 -22.51 12.29
C ASP A 99 4.76 -23.71 12.24
N SER A 100 3.45 -23.46 12.14
CA SER A 100 2.46 -24.48 11.82
C SER A 100 1.24 -23.89 11.11
N TYR A 101 0.53 -24.76 10.41
CA TYR A 101 -0.75 -24.45 9.80
C TYR A 101 -1.81 -23.99 10.83
N LEU A 102 -1.83 -24.57 12.03
CA LEU A 102 -2.76 -24.18 13.10
C LEU A 102 -2.51 -22.76 13.57
N TYR A 103 -1.23 -22.39 13.69
CA TYR A 103 -0.85 -21.03 14.05
C TYR A 103 -1.34 -20.01 13.02
N PHE A 104 -1.17 -20.30 11.73
CA PHE A 104 -1.74 -19.46 10.68
C PHE A 104 -3.27 -19.36 10.78
N ARG A 105 -3.96 -20.49 10.97
CA ARG A 105 -5.42 -20.52 11.13
C ARG A 105 -5.89 -19.60 12.26
N ASP A 106 -5.24 -19.66 13.41
CA ASP A 106 -5.68 -18.97 14.62
C ASP A 106 -5.37 -17.47 14.56
N ASN A 107 -4.32 -17.06 13.85
CA ASN A 107 -3.89 -15.66 13.75
C ASN A 107 -4.26 -14.98 12.42
N PHE A 108 -4.89 -15.68 11.49
CA PHE A 108 -5.12 -15.18 10.13
C PHE A 108 -5.82 -13.81 10.08
N LYS A 109 -6.85 -13.60 10.91
CA LYS A 109 -7.58 -12.32 10.95
C LYS A 109 -6.71 -11.17 11.44
N GLU A 110 -5.76 -11.44 12.34
CA GLU A 110 -4.80 -10.42 12.79
C GLU A 110 -3.88 -10.01 11.65
N TYR A 111 -3.36 -10.97 10.89
CA TYR A 111 -2.54 -10.69 9.70
C TYR A 111 -3.33 -9.91 8.65
N LEU A 112 -4.58 -10.29 8.41
CA LEU A 112 -5.47 -9.56 7.52
C LEU A 112 -5.69 -8.12 7.97
N ASN A 113 -5.93 -7.90 9.27
CA ASN A 113 -6.09 -6.56 9.83
C ASN A 113 -4.82 -5.72 9.69
N ILE A 114 -3.62 -6.31 9.81
CA ILE A 114 -2.36 -5.60 9.57
C ILE A 114 -2.30 -5.07 8.13
N VAL A 115 -2.66 -5.90 7.14
CA VAL A 115 -2.65 -5.47 5.73
C VAL A 115 -3.70 -4.38 5.48
N ILE A 116 -4.91 -4.53 6.00
CA ILE A 116 -5.98 -3.54 5.88
C ILE A 116 -5.59 -2.21 6.53
N GLU A 117 -5.02 -2.24 7.73
CA GLU A 117 -4.56 -1.04 8.45
C GLU A 117 -3.38 -0.38 7.73
N THR A 118 -2.45 -1.16 7.18
CA THR A 118 -1.32 -0.65 6.37
C THR A 118 -1.85 0.11 5.15
N HIS A 119 -2.81 -0.48 4.45
CA HIS A 119 -3.49 0.14 3.33
C HIS A 119 -4.20 1.45 3.73
N LYS A 120 -4.97 1.43 4.82
CA LYS A 120 -5.67 2.63 5.33
C LYS A 120 -4.70 3.76 5.67
N ARG A 121 -3.66 3.48 6.47
CA ARG A 121 -2.67 4.47 6.87
C ARG A 121 -1.89 5.02 5.69
N PHE A 122 -1.63 4.19 4.67
CA PHE A 122 -0.99 4.65 3.46
C PHE A 122 -1.81 5.75 2.79
N TYR A 123 -3.11 5.53 2.58
CA TYR A 123 -3.97 6.54 1.95
C TYR A 123 -4.10 7.80 2.80
N GLU A 124 -4.27 7.67 4.13
CA GLU A 124 -4.28 8.82 5.03
C GLU A 124 -2.97 9.62 4.94
N THR A 125 -1.82 8.94 4.93
CA THR A 125 -0.50 9.58 4.80
C THR A 125 -0.34 10.25 3.45
N TYR A 126 -0.73 9.57 2.37
CA TYR A 126 -0.63 10.09 1.02
C TYR A 126 -1.47 11.36 0.81
N GLU A 127 -2.72 11.36 1.27
CA GLU A 127 -3.59 12.54 1.17
C GLU A 127 -3.06 13.71 2.01
N ASN A 128 -2.55 13.45 3.22
CA ASN A 128 -1.89 14.49 4.02
C ASN A 128 -0.69 15.11 3.29
N LEU A 129 0.15 14.28 2.65
CA LEU A 129 1.30 14.75 1.87
C LEU A 129 0.88 15.57 0.64
N LYS A 130 -0.22 15.21 -0.03
CA LYS A 130 -0.79 16.02 -1.14
C LYS A 130 -1.25 17.38 -0.63
N GLU A 131 -1.93 17.42 0.50
CA GLU A 131 -2.37 18.67 1.11
C GLU A 131 -1.21 19.57 1.52
N GLU A 132 -0.15 18.99 2.10
CA GLU A 132 1.08 19.71 2.47
C GLU A 132 1.74 20.31 1.23
N LYS A 133 1.96 19.51 0.18
CA LYS A 133 2.53 19.98 -1.09
C LYS A 133 1.72 21.12 -1.70
N LYS A 134 0.39 21.04 -1.66
CA LYS A 134 -0.50 22.11 -2.13
C LYS A 134 -0.33 23.39 -1.31
N LYS A 135 -0.29 23.29 0.03
CA LYS A 135 -0.08 24.44 0.92
C LYS A 135 1.28 25.10 0.69
N GLU A 136 2.33 24.32 0.41
CA GLU A 136 3.66 24.83 0.08
C GLU A 136 3.66 25.62 -1.24
N LEU A 137 3.04 25.08 -2.29
CA LEU A 137 2.91 25.77 -3.58
C LEU A 137 2.15 27.10 -3.45
N ASP A 138 1.02 27.09 -2.73
CA ASP A 138 0.23 28.30 -2.46
C ASP A 138 1.04 29.37 -1.71
N GLN A 139 1.93 28.97 -0.79
CA GLN A 139 2.82 29.89 -0.08
C GLN A 139 3.87 30.49 -1.01
N VAL A 140 4.49 29.66 -1.86
CA VAL A 140 5.48 30.12 -2.85
C VAL A 140 4.85 31.14 -3.81
N ASP A 141 3.65 30.86 -4.32
CA ASP A 141 2.95 31.76 -5.24
C ASP A 141 2.59 33.11 -4.57
N ARG A 142 2.17 33.08 -3.30
CA ARG A 142 1.93 34.32 -2.53
C ARG A 142 3.19 35.15 -2.39
N VAL A 143 4.33 34.52 -2.06
CA VAL A 143 5.62 35.22 -1.95
C VAL A 143 6.05 35.80 -3.30
N ILE A 144 5.94 35.04 -4.39
CA ILE A 144 6.28 35.52 -5.74
C ILE A 144 5.43 36.74 -6.13
N ASN A 145 4.12 36.69 -5.86
CA ASN A 145 3.21 37.80 -6.17
C ASN A 145 3.47 39.04 -5.31
N GLN A 146 3.85 38.87 -4.04
CA GLN A 146 4.29 39.98 -3.18
C GLN A 146 5.58 40.62 -3.68
N VAL A 147 6.56 39.82 -4.12
CA VAL A 147 7.80 40.35 -4.70
C VAL A 147 7.53 41.10 -6.01
N ARG A 148 6.70 40.55 -6.91
CA ARG A 148 6.35 41.20 -8.20
C ARG A 148 5.65 42.54 -8.00
N SER A 149 4.63 42.59 -7.13
CA SER A 149 3.91 43.83 -6.81
C SER A 149 4.78 44.90 -6.13
N GLY A 150 5.74 44.48 -5.29
CA GLY A 150 6.74 45.37 -4.69
C GLY A 150 7.78 45.92 -5.66
N VAL A 151 8.07 45.21 -6.76
CA VAL A 151 8.97 45.67 -7.83
C VAL A 151 8.24 46.64 -8.77
N GLU A 152 6.97 46.41 -9.10
CA GLU A 152 6.18 47.33 -9.93
C GLU A 152 5.93 48.69 -9.25
N THR A 153 5.64 48.70 -7.94
CA THR A 153 5.46 49.95 -7.18
C THR A 153 6.73 50.79 -7.12
N LYS A 154 7.93 50.20 -7.13
CA LYS A 154 9.20 50.94 -7.17
C LYS A 154 9.53 51.54 -8.54
N LYS A 155 9.10 50.92 -9.65
CA LYS A 155 9.32 51.43 -11.02
C LYS A 155 8.45 52.64 -11.37
N VAL A 156 7.30 52.82 -10.72
CA VAL A 156 6.39 53.94 -10.99
C VAL A 156 6.83 55.24 -10.30
N MET A 157 7.75 55.15 -9.32
CA MET A 157 8.22 56.30 -8.54
C MET A 157 9.64 56.79 -8.90
N SER A 158 10.24 56.26 -9.96
CA SER A 158 11.57 56.68 -10.48
C SER A 158 11.43 57.36 -11.83
#